data_AF-A0A958Z7E5-F1
#
_entry.id   AF-A0A958Z7E5-F1
#
_cell.length_a   1.000
_cell.length_b   1.000
_cell.length_c   1.000
_cell.angle_alpha   90.00
_cell.angle_beta   90.00
_cell.angle_gamma   90.00
#
_symmetry.space_group_name_H-M   'P 1'
#
loop_
_entity.id
_entity.type
_entity.pdbx_description
1 polymer ?
#
loop_
_entity_poly.entity_id
_entity_poly.type
_entity_poly.pdbx_seq_one_letter_code
_entity_poly.pdbx_strand_id
1 'polypeptide(L)'
;MIKHFINLQWKQFFRSTYWQKSVALNILLIFFGLYMIVSFLSLGVVLYPLLQKLFPDTDPFLKVNSFIFQWILIDLLMRFFFQKLPMMSAKPLLTLPVKRSSIVNFILGKSSLAFLNFLPLFATIPFGVQLIRHGYPTNQVITWVVLMFLLSMIINFLNFIVESLSSETELSFLPIILVTGTLYGLNYFGVVSFSTLISNVVVSIVENPVLLIVPVLLIVALYFINFKALYKKLYIDNSLKTKAEKVKTTNLEWTKRFGDIAPFMQLDLKLIMRNKRPRSSLFILIMGLFYGLFFYMNPGMKQGIVSFSIFVGVFSTGIFLINFGQFIPAWDSGYYKLLMSQNIKYEQYLRSKFSLMIVSVAVMFILGIPYVYFGWKILLAHFAAAVYNIGVNSYIILFAGSFNRKKIDLNQRAAFNYQGTGAVQWLVGIPLLVMPMVIFVVLYKLVNFEVAVAVICLLGVLGIVFHQKLMKFITQKYLDSKYKMISAFDQDN
;
A
#
# COMPACT_ATOMS: atom_id res chain seq x y z
N MET A 1 -23.27 -16.55 21.38
CA MET A 1 -22.57 -15.26 21.19
C MET A 1 -21.81 -15.18 19.86
N ILE A 2 -20.88 -16.10 19.55
CA ILE A 2 -20.11 -16.10 18.28
C ILE A 2 -21.02 -16.13 17.03
N LYS A 3 -22.06 -16.98 17.01
CA LYS A 3 -23.07 -17.01 15.94
C LYS A 3 -23.73 -15.63 15.70
N HIS A 4 -23.98 -14.88 16.77
CA HIS A 4 -24.59 -13.54 16.67
C HIS A 4 -23.61 -12.53 16.07
N PHE A 5 -22.32 -12.58 16.44
CA PHE A 5 -21.30 -11.75 15.83
C PHE A 5 -21.09 -12.04 14.33
N ILE A 6 -21.15 -13.31 13.93
CA ILE A 6 -21.09 -13.71 12.52
C ILE A 6 -22.30 -13.14 11.77
N ASN A 7 -23.51 -13.22 12.33
CA ASN A 7 -24.72 -12.63 11.75
C ASN A 7 -24.58 -11.10 11.61
N LEU A 8 -24.09 -10.41 12.65
CA LEU A 8 -23.83 -8.97 12.59
C LEU A 8 -22.83 -8.60 11.49
N GLN A 9 -21.82 -9.42 11.22
CA GLN A 9 -20.90 -9.19 10.12
C GLN A 9 -21.53 -9.37 8.76
N TRP A 10 -22.33 -10.43 8.57
CA TRP A 10 -23.08 -10.61 7.33
C TRP A 10 -24.03 -9.43 7.08
N LYS A 11 -24.73 -8.98 8.12
CA LYS A 11 -25.58 -7.79 8.06
C LYS A 11 -24.76 -6.52 7.77
N GLN A 12 -23.61 -6.32 8.41
CA GLN A 12 -22.72 -5.20 8.15
C GLN A 12 -22.22 -5.20 6.70
N PHE A 13 -21.83 -6.36 6.19
CA PHE A 13 -21.35 -6.54 4.82
C PHE A 13 -22.44 -6.14 3.82
N PHE A 14 -23.63 -6.75 3.89
CA PHE A 14 -24.72 -6.45 2.96
C PHE A 14 -25.34 -5.07 3.11
N ARG A 15 -25.34 -4.50 4.33
CA ARG A 15 -25.88 -3.16 4.59
C ARG A 15 -24.85 -2.04 4.40
N SER A 16 -23.58 -2.39 4.17
CA SER A 16 -22.57 -1.37 3.88
C SER A 16 -22.90 -0.66 2.57
N THR A 17 -22.81 0.67 2.58
CA THR A 17 -22.95 1.52 1.39
C THR A 17 -21.97 1.15 0.28
N TYR A 18 -20.92 0.39 0.60
CA TYR A 18 -19.95 -0.18 -0.34
C TYR A 18 -20.58 -1.16 -1.35
N TRP A 19 -21.49 -2.03 -0.91
CA TRP A 19 -22.18 -2.97 -1.80
C TRP A 19 -23.19 -2.29 -2.72
N GLN A 20 -23.78 -1.18 -2.26
CA GLN A 20 -24.81 -0.46 -3.00
C GLN A 20 -24.27 0.59 -3.97
N LYS A 21 -23.09 1.19 -3.71
CA LYS A 21 -22.58 2.33 -4.50
C LYS A 21 -21.50 1.99 -5.54
N SER A 22 -20.86 0.82 -5.49
CA SER A 22 -19.73 0.52 -6.40
C SER A 22 -19.67 -0.93 -6.87
N VAL A 23 -20.65 -1.34 -7.69
CA VAL A 23 -20.68 -2.66 -8.35
C VAL A 23 -19.35 -2.96 -9.07
N ALA A 24 -18.79 -1.99 -9.80
CA ALA A 24 -17.51 -2.15 -10.49
C ALA A 24 -16.34 -2.48 -9.54
N LEU A 25 -16.33 -1.90 -8.34
CA LEU A 25 -15.30 -2.16 -7.33
C LEU A 25 -15.46 -3.55 -6.72
N ASN A 26 -16.70 -4.02 -6.56
CA ASN A 26 -16.97 -5.38 -6.09
C ASN A 26 -16.56 -6.43 -7.13
N ILE A 27 -16.86 -6.18 -8.41
CA ILE A 27 -16.39 -7.02 -9.53
C ILE A 27 -14.86 -7.07 -9.54
N LEU A 28 -14.18 -5.93 -9.41
CA LEU A 28 -12.71 -5.87 -9.35
C LEU A 28 -12.15 -6.70 -8.18
N LEU A 29 -12.74 -6.61 -6.99
CA LEU A 29 -12.29 -7.36 -5.82
C LEU A 29 -12.50 -8.88 -5.98
N ILE A 30 -13.65 -9.29 -6.52
CA ILE A 30 -13.92 -10.71 -6.81
C ILE A 30 -12.95 -11.22 -7.87
N PHE A 31 -12.75 -10.46 -8.95
CA PHE A 31 -11.78 -10.78 -10.00
C PHE A 31 -10.37 -10.95 -9.42
N PHE A 32 -9.91 -10.01 -8.58
CA PHE A 32 -8.59 -10.10 -7.95
C PHE A 32 -8.49 -11.32 -7.03
N GLY A 33 -9.53 -11.64 -6.25
CA GLY A 33 -9.58 -12.85 -5.43
C GLY A 33 -9.47 -14.13 -6.25
N LEU A 34 -10.25 -14.25 -7.33
CA LEU A 34 -10.20 -15.39 -8.25
C LEU A 34 -8.84 -15.48 -8.97
N TYR A 35 -8.30 -14.34 -9.42
CA TYR A 35 -6.98 -14.27 -10.04
C TYR A 35 -5.89 -14.82 -9.10
N MET A 36 -5.92 -14.45 -7.81
CA MET A 36 -4.98 -14.97 -6.82
C MET A 36 -5.13 -16.48 -6.62
N ILE A 37 -6.37 -16.99 -6.54
CA ILE A 37 -6.64 -18.44 -6.43
C ILE A 37 -6.07 -19.19 -7.65
N VAL A 38 -6.41 -18.74 -8.86
CA VAL A 38 -5.94 -19.37 -10.11
C VAL A 38 -4.43 -19.30 -10.23
N SER A 39 -3.81 -18.18 -9.85
CA SER A 39 -2.35 -18.00 -9.88
C SER A 39 -1.65 -18.97 -8.93
N PHE A 40 -2.15 -19.14 -7.70
CA PHE A 40 -1.56 -20.08 -6.73
C PHE A 40 -1.79 -21.53 -7.14
N LEU A 41 -2.96 -21.88 -7.66
CA LEU A 41 -3.24 -23.21 -8.24
C LEU A 41 -2.26 -23.53 -9.37
N SER A 42 -2.10 -22.60 -10.31
CA SER A 42 -1.19 -22.73 -11.44
C SER A 42 0.26 -22.88 -10.97
N LEU A 43 0.67 -22.06 -9.99
CA LEU A 43 1.98 -22.14 -9.37
C LEU A 43 2.21 -23.53 -8.77
N GLY A 44 1.27 -24.05 -7.97
CA GLY A 44 1.39 -25.37 -7.34
C GLY A 44 1.57 -26.52 -8.35
N VAL A 45 0.83 -26.49 -9.46
CA VAL A 45 0.94 -27.49 -10.53
C VAL A 45 2.26 -27.39 -11.28
N VAL A 46 2.72 -26.18 -11.59
CA VAL A 46 3.94 -25.92 -12.38
C VAL A 46 5.21 -26.02 -11.55
N LEU A 47 5.13 -25.86 -10.22
CA LEU A 47 6.30 -25.78 -9.36
C LEU A 47 7.19 -27.03 -9.44
N TYR A 48 6.62 -28.23 -9.44
CA TYR A 48 7.39 -29.46 -9.53
C TYR A 48 8.21 -29.59 -10.84
N PRO A 49 7.60 -29.52 -12.04
CA PRO A 49 8.36 -29.60 -13.29
C PRO A 49 9.30 -28.40 -13.48
N LEU A 50 8.94 -27.21 -12.97
CA LEU A 50 9.82 -26.04 -13.00
C LEU A 50 11.10 -26.29 -12.20
N LEU A 51 11.00 -26.89 -11.01
CA LEU A 51 12.16 -27.19 -10.18
C LEU A 51 13.04 -28.26 -10.79
N GLN A 52 12.48 -29.33 -11.36
CA GLN A 52 13.27 -30.31 -12.10
C GLN A 52 14.03 -29.68 -13.28
N LYS A 53 13.41 -28.72 -13.97
CA LYS A 53 14.04 -28.04 -15.11
C LYS A 53 15.15 -27.07 -14.69
N LEU A 54 14.97 -26.35 -13.59
CA LEU A 54 15.93 -25.34 -13.11
C LEU A 54 17.03 -25.93 -12.22
N PHE A 55 16.74 -27.02 -11.52
CA PHE A 55 17.62 -27.69 -10.57
C PHE A 55 17.57 -29.22 -10.79
N PRO A 56 18.07 -29.72 -11.94
CA PRO A 56 17.94 -31.12 -12.31
C PRO A 56 18.62 -32.08 -11.32
N ASP A 57 19.69 -31.65 -10.66
CA ASP A 57 20.49 -32.49 -9.76
C ASP A 57 20.00 -32.47 -8.30
N THR A 58 18.87 -31.81 -8.01
CA THR A 58 18.34 -31.67 -6.65
C THR A 58 16.93 -32.22 -6.54
N ASP A 59 16.65 -32.94 -5.45
CA ASP A 59 15.30 -33.37 -5.12
C ASP A 59 14.34 -32.15 -5.06
N PRO A 60 13.24 -32.14 -5.85
CA PRO A 60 12.32 -31.01 -5.90
C PRO A 60 11.67 -30.68 -4.56
N PHE A 61 11.39 -31.68 -3.72
CA PHE A 61 10.81 -31.49 -2.39
C PHE A 61 11.80 -30.79 -1.45
N LEU A 62 13.05 -31.25 -1.40
CA LEU A 62 14.10 -30.58 -0.63
C LEU A 62 14.34 -29.15 -1.14
N LYS A 63 14.31 -28.95 -2.46
CA LYS A 63 14.50 -27.63 -3.05
C LYS A 63 13.38 -26.67 -2.67
N VAL A 64 12.11 -27.09 -2.70
CA VAL A 64 10.99 -26.25 -2.21
C VAL A 64 11.19 -25.87 -0.74
N ASN A 65 11.62 -26.82 0.10
CA ASN A 65 11.78 -26.57 1.52
C ASN A 65 12.85 -25.50 1.82
N SER A 66 13.88 -25.39 0.97
CA SER A 66 14.89 -24.32 1.08
C SER A 66 14.33 -22.90 0.87
N PHE A 67 13.19 -22.76 0.16
CA PHE A 67 12.53 -21.48 -0.11
C PHE A 67 11.49 -21.09 0.96
N ILE A 68 11.16 -21.98 1.91
CA ILE A 68 10.14 -21.72 2.94
C ILE A 68 10.52 -20.51 3.80
N PHE A 69 11.81 -20.32 4.11
CA PHE A 69 12.26 -19.15 4.87
C PHE A 69 11.95 -17.82 4.16
N GLN A 70 12.26 -17.73 2.87
CA GLN A 70 11.95 -16.56 2.05
C GLN A 70 10.43 -16.34 1.96
N TRP A 71 9.67 -17.42 1.80
CA TRP A 71 8.22 -17.36 1.81
C TRP A 71 7.67 -16.82 3.14
N ILE A 72 8.19 -17.26 4.29
CA ILE A 72 7.79 -16.74 5.62
C ILE A 72 8.03 -15.22 5.70
N LEU A 73 9.19 -14.74 5.25
CA LEU A 73 9.51 -13.30 5.28
C LEU A 73 8.58 -12.49 4.38
N ILE A 74 8.35 -12.97 3.16
CA ILE A 74 7.46 -12.31 2.19
C ILE A 74 6.02 -12.31 2.68
N ASP A 75 5.52 -13.45 3.19
CA ASP A 75 4.15 -13.57 3.70
C ASP A 75 3.94 -12.69 4.93
N LEU A 76 4.92 -12.61 5.85
CA LEU A 76 4.88 -11.71 6.99
C LEU A 76 4.84 -10.24 6.56
N LEU A 77 5.71 -9.82 5.63
CA LEU A 77 5.70 -8.46 5.08
C LEU A 77 4.35 -8.14 4.41
N MET A 78 3.86 -9.04 3.57
CA MET A 78 2.57 -8.87 2.89
C MET A 78 1.43 -8.74 3.89
N ARG A 79 1.35 -9.62 4.89
CA ARG A 79 0.29 -9.55 5.92
C ARG A 79 0.37 -8.28 6.75
N PHE A 80 1.56 -7.80 7.06
CA PHE A 80 1.71 -6.54 7.78
C PHE A 80 1.05 -5.36 7.04
N PHE A 81 1.15 -5.33 5.72
CA PHE A 81 0.52 -4.28 4.93
C PHE A 81 -0.97 -4.51 4.64
N PHE A 82 -1.35 -5.75 4.33
CA PHE A 82 -2.69 -6.07 3.84
C PHE A 82 -3.67 -6.57 4.93
N GLN A 83 -3.17 -7.05 6.07
CA GLN A 83 -3.96 -7.68 7.11
C GLN A 83 -3.87 -6.92 8.45
N LYS A 84 -4.71 -5.90 8.60
CA LYS A 84 -4.76 -5.03 9.79
C LYS A 84 -5.72 -5.54 10.86
N LEU A 85 -5.42 -5.23 12.13
CA LEU A 85 -6.31 -5.51 13.26
C LEU A 85 -7.61 -4.69 13.16
N PRO A 86 -8.80 -5.32 13.22
CA PRO A 86 -10.08 -4.63 13.06
C PRO A 86 -10.53 -3.90 14.35
N MET A 87 -9.64 -3.17 15.03
CA MET A 87 -9.93 -2.54 16.34
C MET A 87 -11.09 -1.53 16.27
N MET A 88 -11.27 -0.85 15.13
CA MET A 88 -12.37 0.12 14.93
C MET A 88 -13.75 -0.55 14.99
N SER A 89 -13.88 -1.79 14.51
CA SER A 89 -15.15 -2.54 14.51
C SER A 89 -15.55 -3.06 15.90
N ALA A 90 -14.60 -3.12 16.84
CA ALA A 90 -14.84 -3.62 18.19
C ALA A 90 -15.34 -2.52 19.14
N LYS A 91 -15.11 -1.23 18.82
CA LYS A 91 -15.49 -0.10 19.67
C LYS A 91 -17.00 -0.06 20.00
N PRO A 92 -17.92 -0.21 19.02
CA PRO A 92 -19.36 -0.21 19.32
C PRO A 92 -19.80 -1.38 20.19
N LEU A 93 -19.02 -2.47 20.25
CA LEU A 93 -19.31 -3.62 21.09
C LEU A 93 -18.90 -3.40 22.55
N LEU A 94 -17.99 -2.46 22.82
CA LEU A 94 -17.53 -2.14 24.18
C LEU A 94 -18.58 -1.39 25.01
N THR A 95 -19.55 -0.74 24.36
CA THR A 95 -20.68 -0.08 25.03
C THR A 95 -21.87 -1.02 25.25
N LEU A 96 -21.83 -2.22 24.70
CA LEU A 96 -22.85 -3.25 24.88
C LEU A 96 -22.47 -4.16 26.06
N PRO A 97 -23.44 -4.84 26.71
CA PRO A 97 -23.20 -5.76 27.81
C PRO A 97 -22.57 -7.09 27.34
N VAL A 98 -21.46 -7.01 26.61
CA VAL A 98 -20.72 -8.15 26.06
C VAL A 98 -19.36 -8.26 26.73
N LYS A 99 -19.03 -9.46 27.22
CA LYS A 99 -17.74 -9.71 27.87
C LYS A 99 -16.59 -9.40 26.89
N ARG A 100 -15.62 -8.61 27.34
CA ARG A 100 -14.45 -8.23 26.54
C ARG A 100 -13.65 -9.42 26.02
N SER A 101 -13.53 -10.48 26.81
CA SER A 101 -12.91 -11.74 26.38
C SER A 101 -13.59 -12.33 25.15
N SER A 102 -14.91 -12.22 25.04
CA SER A 102 -15.67 -12.68 23.88
C SER A 102 -15.42 -11.83 22.64
N ILE A 103 -15.22 -10.52 22.81
CA ILE A 103 -14.83 -9.60 21.74
C ILE A 103 -13.43 -9.93 21.24
N VAL A 104 -12.46 -10.15 22.14
CA VAL A 104 -11.09 -10.53 21.78
C VAL A 104 -11.07 -11.87 21.04
N ASN A 105 -11.73 -12.90 21.58
CA ASN A 105 -11.82 -14.21 20.94
C ASN A 105 -12.48 -14.13 19.56
N PHE A 106 -13.48 -13.26 19.40
CA PHE A 106 -14.11 -13.03 18.10
C PHE A 106 -13.14 -12.39 17.09
N ILE A 107 -12.37 -11.37 17.50
CA ILE A 107 -11.36 -10.72 16.64
C ILE A 107 -10.29 -11.73 16.20
N LEU A 108 -9.76 -12.51 17.14
CA LEU A 108 -8.73 -13.51 16.84
C LEU A 108 -9.28 -14.66 16.00
N GLY A 109 -10.45 -15.19 16.33
CA GLY A 109 -11.10 -16.23 15.53
C GLY A 109 -11.41 -15.77 14.10
N LYS A 110 -11.85 -14.52 13.92
CA LYS A 110 -12.03 -13.93 12.58
C LYS A 110 -10.72 -13.93 11.79
N SER A 111 -9.61 -13.63 12.44
CA SER A 111 -8.31 -13.61 11.76
C SER A 111 -7.82 -14.97 11.32
N SER A 112 -8.11 -16.02 12.11
CA SER A 112 -7.82 -17.39 11.72
C SER A 112 -8.59 -17.80 10.46
N LEU A 113 -9.76 -17.21 10.22
CA LEU A 113 -10.57 -17.46 9.03
C LEU A 113 -10.28 -16.50 7.86
N ALA A 114 -9.21 -15.71 7.93
CA ALA A 114 -8.85 -14.79 6.87
C ALA A 114 -8.39 -15.54 5.59
N PHE A 115 -8.79 -15.04 4.42
CA PHE A 115 -8.44 -15.62 3.11
C PHE A 115 -6.94 -15.89 2.94
N LEU A 116 -6.08 -14.98 3.42
CA LEU A 116 -4.62 -15.12 3.34
C LEU A 116 -4.10 -16.37 4.08
N ASN A 117 -4.80 -16.90 5.08
CA ASN A 117 -4.37 -18.12 5.76
C ASN A 117 -4.50 -19.37 4.87
N PHE A 118 -5.50 -19.36 4.00
CA PHE A 118 -5.80 -20.46 3.08
C PHE A 118 -5.17 -20.26 1.70
N LEU A 119 -4.78 -19.04 1.34
CA LEU A 119 -4.17 -18.73 0.05
C LEU A 119 -2.96 -19.64 -0.27
N PRO A 120 -2.00 -19.89 0.64
CA PRO A 120 -0.88 -20.81 0.38
C PRO A 120 -1.32 -22.24 0.07
N LEU A 121 -2.46 -22.71 0.58
CA LEU A 121 -2.97 -24.05 0.32
C LEU A 121 -3.31 -24.28 -1.16
N PHE A 122 -3.71 -23.22 -1.87
CA PHE A 122 -3.93 -23.31 -3.31
C PHE A 122 -2.64 -23.59 -4.08
N ALA A 123 -1.44 -23.34 -3.53
CA ALA A 123 -0.18 -23.76 -4.13
C ALA A 123 0.34 -25.07 -3.55
N THR A 124 0.28 -25.26 -2.22
CA THR A 124 0.87 -26.43 -1.56
C THR A 124 0.07 -27.71 -1.80
N ILE A 125 -1.27 -27.66 -1.90
CA ILE A 125 -2.08 -28.86 -2.18
C ILE A 125 -1.80 -29.39 -3.60
N PRO A 126 -1.88 -28.59 -4.68
CA PRO A 126 -1.55 -29.09 -6.02
C PRO A 126 -0.09 -29.56 -6.14
N PHE A 127 0.86 -28.87 -5.49
CA PHE A 127 2.25 -29.32 -5.45
C PHE A 127 2.38 -30.67 -4.72
N GLY A 128 1.69 -30.85 -3.60
CA GLY A 128 1.62 -32.13 -2.88
C GLY A 128 1.06 -33.25 -3.76
N VAL A 129 0.02 -32.98 -4.55
CA VAL A 129 -0.50 -33.95 -5.53
C VAL A 129 0.57 -34.33 -6.56
N GLN A 130 1.37 -33.37 -7.03
CA GLN A 130 2.50 -33.68 -7.93
C GLN A 130 3.57 -34.54 -7.24
N LEU A 131 3.91 -34.27 -5.98
CA LEU A 131 4.83 -35.12 -5.22
C LEU A 131 4.32 -36.57 -5.15
N ILE A 132 3.05 -36.79 -4.80
CA ILE A 132 2.46 -38.14 -4.72
C ILE A 132 2.54 -38.84 -6.09
N ARG A 133 2.24 -38.12 -7.18
CA ARG A 133 2.33 -38.67 -8.55
C ARG A 133 3.74 -39.10 -8.95
N HIS A 134 4.77 -38.49 -8.36
CA HIS A 134 6.17 -38.80 -8.63
C HIS A 134 6.81 -39.70 -7.55
N GLY A 135 5.98 -40.42 -6.77
CA GLY A 135 6.45 -41.49 -5.88
C GLY A 135 6.78 -41.08 -4.44
N TYR A 136 6.51 -39.84 -4.03
CA TYR A 136 6.72 -39.43 -2.63
C TYR A 136 5.67 -40.07 -1.70
N PRO A 137 6.05 -40.49 -0.48
CA PRO A 137 5.10 -41.09 0.46
C PRO A 137 3.95 -40.15 0.83
N THR A 138 2.71 -40.60 0.66
CA THR A 138 1.49 -39.82 0.93
C THR A 138 1.45 -39.25 2.35
N ASN A 139 1.91 -40.01 3.34
CA ASN A 139 1.95 -39.55 4.73
C ASN A 139 2.87 -38.33 4.92
N GLN A 140 4.04 -38.34 4.27
CA GLN A 140 4.99 -37.22 4.33
C GLN A 140 4.41 -35.98 3.64
N VAL A 141 3.77 -36.16 2.49
CA VAL A 141 3.13 -35.06 1.75
C VAL A 141 1.98 -34.44 2.53
N ILE A 142 1.09 -35.24 3.13
CA ILE A 142 -0.01 -34.72 3.96
C ILE A 142 0.56 -33.98 5.18
N THR A 143 1.55 -34.55 5.86
CA THR A 143 2.24 -33.90 6.99
C THR A 143 2.82 -32.55 6.59
N TRP A 144 3.44 -32.47 5.41
CA TRP A 144 3.98 -31.22 4.86
C TRP A 144 2.89 -30.19 4.56
N VAL A 145 1.78 -30.58 3.92
CA VAL A 145 0.64 -29.66 3.65
C VAL A 145 0.05 -29.12 4.95
N VAL A 146 -0.12 -29.97 5.97
CA VAL A 146 -0.58 -29.55 7.30
C VAL A 146 0.42 -28.58 7.93
N LEU A 147 1.72 -28.87 7.87
CA LEU A 147 2.76 -27.96 8.37
C LEU A 147 2.70 -26.59 7.69
N MET A 148 2.53 -26.54 6.36
CA MET A 148 2.41 -25.28 5.62
C MET A 148 1.19 -24.46 6.06
N PHE A 149 0.07 -25.12 6.37
CA PHE A 149 -1.09 -24.46 6.96
C PHE A 149 -0.80 -23.89 8.36
N LEU A 150 -0.12 -24.67 9.21
CA LEU A 150 0.25 -24.23 10.55
C LEU A 150 1.23 -23.05 10.51
N LEU A 151 2.21 -23.07 9.60
CA LEU A 151 3.13 -21.94 9.37
C LEU A 151 2.35 -20.68 8.96
N SER A 152 1.39 -20.81 8.04
CA SER A 152 0.49 -19.70 7.65
C SER A 152 -0.26 -19.11 8.86
N MET A 153 -0.74 -19.95 9.78
CA MET A 153 -1.38 -19.51 11.02
C MET A 153 -0.40 -18.85 12.02
N ILE A 154 0.82 -19.37 12.13
CA ILE A 154 1.88 -18.76 12.94
C ILE A 154 2.16 -17.34 12.44
N ILE A 155 2.35 -17.18 11.12
CA ILE A 155 2.61 -15.86 10.50
C ILE A 155 1.42 -14.92 10.74
N ASN A 156 0.18 -15.40 10.65
CA ASN A 156 -1.01 -14.61 10.96
C ASN A 156 -0.98 -14.02 12.38
N PHE A 157 -0.72 -14.84 13.40
CA PHE A 157 -0.69 -14.35 14.77
C PHE A 157 0.56 -13.53 15.09
N LEU A 158 1.70 -13.86 14.49
CA LEU A 158 2.92 -13.07 14.58
C LEU A 158 2.70 -11.66 14.02
N ASN A 159 2.08 -11.56 12.84
CA ASN A 159 1.74 -10.30 12.20
C ASN A 159 0.92 -9.39 13.13
N PHE A 160 -0.06 -9.96 13.85
CA PHE A 160 -0.89 -9.17 14.76
C PHE A 160 -0.15 -8.67 16.00
N ILE A 161 0.83 -9.43 16.49
CA ILE A 161 1.70 -8.97 17.56
C ILE A 161 2.53 -7.80 17.05
N VAL A 162 3.16 -7.95 15.89
CA VAL A 162 3.96 -6.89 15.25
C VAL A 162 3.11 -5.66 15.01
N GLU A 163 1.92 -5.78 14.43
CA GLU A 163 1.03 -4.64 14.17
C GLU A 163 0.55 -3.99 15.46
N SER A 164 0.24 -4.77 16.51
CA SER A 164 -0.14 -4.23 17.82
C SER A 164 1.00 -3.43 18.45
N LEU A 165 2.23 -3.95 18.46
CA LEU A 165 3.40 -3.27 19.01
C LEU A 165 3.72 -2.00 18.20
N SER A 166 3.63 -2.11 16.88
CA SER A 166 4.00 -1.02 16.00
C SER A 166 2.88 0.02 15.86
N SER A 167 1.61 -0.24 16.23
CA SER A 167 0.44 0.65 16.09
C SER A 167 0.57 2.04 16.73
N GLU A 168 1.47 2.18 17.72
CA GLU A 168 1.63 3.42 18.49
C GLU A 168 2.60 4.43 17.87
N THR A 169 3.45 4.00 16.93
CA THR A 169 4.45 4.86 16.28
C THR A 169 4.00 5.33 14.89
N GLU A 170 4.56 6.42 14.38
CA GLU A 170 4.24 6.91 13.03
C GLU A 170 4.93 6.08 11.93
N LEU A 171 6.05 5.45 12.29
CA LEU A 171 6.96 4.68 11.43
C LEU A 171 6.93 3.17 11.71
N SER A 172 5.76 2.65 12.05
CA SER A 172 5.52 1.25 12.43
C SER A 172 6.00 0.20 11.45
N PHE A 173 6.09 0.55 10.17
CA PHE A 173 6.48 -0.35 9.10
C PHE A 173 8.02 -0.45 8.97
N LEU A 174 8.78 0.54 9.46
CA LEU A 174 10.24 0.51 9.36
C LEU A 174 10.85 -0.65 10.17
N PRO A 175 10.46 -0.91 11.44
CA PRO A 175 11.00 -2.03 12.19
C PRO A 175 10.79 -3.38 11.48
N ILE A 176 9.61 -3.63 10.90
CA ILE A 176 9.36 -4.90 10.23
C ILE A 176 10.15 -5.02 8.92
N ILE A 177 10.29 -3.95 8.14
CA ILE A 177 11.14 -3.94 6.94
C ILE A 177 12.61 -4.14 7.31
N LEU A 178 13.09 -3.46 8.36
CA LEU A 178 14.47 -3.59 8.82
C LEU A 178 14.76 -5.01 9.31
N VAL A 179 13.88 -5.58 10.13
CA VAL A 179 14.05 -6.95 10.66
C VAL A 179 14.03 -7.96 9.52
N THR A 180 13.01 -7.93 8.65
CA THR A 180 12.90 -8.89 7.54
C THR A 180 14.01 -8.72 6.50
N GLY A 181 14.39 -7.48 6.19
CA GLY A 181 15.51 -7.16 5.31
C GLY A 181 16.86 -7.60 5.89
N THR A 182 17.08 -7.42 7.19
CA THR A 182 18.29 -7.89 7.88
C THR A 182 18.35 -9.41 7.89
N LEU A 183 17.26 -10.10 8.24
CA LEU A 183 17.19 -11.57 8.22
C LEU A 183 17.43 -12.13 6.81
N TYR A 184 16.85 -11.50 5.79
CA TYR A 184 17.11 -11.85 4.40
C TYR A 184 18.58 -11.61 4.01
N GLY A 185 19.15 -10.46 4.38
CA GLY A 185 20.55 -10.14 4.13
C GLY A 185 21.52 -11.11 4.78
N LEU A 186 21.30 -11.46 6.06
CA LEU A 186 22.11 -12.44 6.78
C LEU A 186 22.09 -13.82 6.10
N ASN A 187 20.93 -14.23 5.57
CA ASN A 187 20.81 -15.46 4.78
C ASN A 187 21.49 -15.33 3.41
N TYR A 188 21.29 -14.22 2.71
CA TYR A 188 21.83 -13.98 1.38
C TYR A 188 23.37 -13.92 1.36
N PHE A 189 23.97 -13.26 2.34
CA PHE A 189 25.43 -13.17 2.49
C PHE A 189 26.05 -14.40 3.19
N GLY A 190 25.25 -15.42 3.52
CA GLY A 190 25.73 -16.66 4.13
C GLY A 190 26.22 -16.52 5.58
N VAL A 191 25.97 -15.39 6.24
CA VAL A 191 26.33 -15.17 7.66
C VAL A 191 25.57 -16.15 8.55
N VAL A 192 24.29 -16.37 8.26
CA VAL A 192 23.45 -17.38 8.92
C VAL A 192 22.60 -18.08 7.87
N SER A 193 22.72 -19.41 7.76
CA SER A 193 21.98 -20.21 6.78
C SER A 193 20.55 -20.53 7.23
N PHE A 194 19.71 -19.50 7.34
CA PHE A 194 18.31 -19.66 7.77
C PHE A 194 17.49 -20.55 6.84
N SER A 195 17.72 -20.49 5.52
CA SER A 195 17.07 -21.39 4.56
C SER A 195 17.35 -22.86 4.87
N THR A 196 18.60 -23.21 5.17
CA THR A 196 18.99 -24.58 5.52
C THR A 196 18.41 -24.99 6.86
N LEU A 197 18.46 -24.10 7.87
CA LEU A 197 17.90 -24.37 9.20
C LEU A 197 16.40 -24.67 9.12
N ILE A 198 15.63 -23.82 8.43
CA ILE A 198 14.19 -24.00 8.27
C ILE A 198 13.89 -25.25 7.43
N SER A 199 14.64 -25.49 6.36
CA SER A 199 14.49 -26.71 5.55
C SER A 199 14.68 -27.97 6.39
N ASN A 200 15.72 -28.02 7.23
CA ASN A 200 16.00 -29.16 8.11
C ASN A 200 14.87 -29.38 9.12
N VAL A 201 14.38 -28.30 9.75
CA VAL A 201 13.22 -28.39 10.67
C VAL A 201 11.99 -28.94 9.96
N VAL A 202 11.71 -28.47 8.74
CA VAL A 202 10.57 -28.95 7.95
C VAL A 202 10.72 -30.43 7.63
N VAL A 203 11.89 -30.86 7.16
CA VAL A 203 12.16 -32.27 6.84
C VAL A 203 12.03 -33.15 8.09
N SER A 204 12.58 -32.75 9.24
CA SER A 204 12.44 -33.49 10.50
C SER A 204 10.98 -33.68 10.91
N ILE A 205 10.13 -32.67 10.74
CA ILE A 205 8.69 -32.75 11.04
C ILE A 205 7.97 -33.66 10.04
N VAL A 206 8.35 -33.61 8.77
CA VAL A 206 7.76 -34.44 7.71
C VAL A 206 8.09 -35.92 7.90
N GLU A 207 9.32 -36.22 8.32
CA GLU A 207 9.76 -37.57 8.66
C GLU A 207 9.11 -38.08 9.95
N ASN A 208 8.86 -37.18 10.92
CA ASN A 208 8.27 -37.51 12.22
C ASN A 208 6.99 -36.68 12.49
N PRO A 209 5.82 -37.11 11.99
CA PRO A 209 4.57 -36.32 12.06
C PRO A 209 4.13 -35.91 13.47
N VAL A 210 4.55 -36.63 14.52
CA VAL A 210 4.29 -36.27 15.93
C VAL A 210 4.85 -34.88 16.27
N LEU A 211 5.92 -34.45 15.60
CA LEU A 211 6.52 -33.13 15.79
C LEU A 211 5.62 -31.97 15.32
N LEU A 212 4.51 -32.23 14.61
CA LEU A 212 3.47 -31.23 14.34
C LEU A 212 2.88 -30.62 15.62
N ILE A 213 3.04 -31.27 16.78
CA ILE A 213 2.64 -30.69 18.07
C ILE A 213 3.39 -29.38 18.38
N VAL A 214 4.63 -29.24 17.92
CA VAL A 214 5.46 -28.05 18.14
C VAL A 214 4.86 -26.79 17.50
N PRO A 215 4.58 -26.75 16.18
CA PRO A 215 3.92 -25.59 15.57
C PRO A 215 2.51 -25.35 16.11
N VAL A 216 1.77 -26.40 16.52
CA VAL A 216 0.46 -26.24 17.18
C VAL A 216 0.60 -25.52 18.53
N LEU A 217 1.54 -25.94 19.38
CA LEU A 217 1.82 -25.27 20.66
C LEU A 217 2.27 -23.82 20.46
N LEU A 218 3.06 -23.55 19.42
CA LEU A 218 3.47 -22.19 19.07
C LEU A 218 2.26 -21.31 18.70
N ILE A 219 1.32 -21.82 17.92
CA ILE A 219 0.07 -21.11 17.59
C ILE A 219 -0.72 -20.78 18.88
N VAL A 220 -0.85 -21.76 19.79
CA VAL A 220 -1.54 -21.56 21.06
C VAL A 220 -0.85 -20.48 21.90
N ALA A 221 0.49 -20.50 21.98
CA ALA A 221 1.25 -19.48 22.70
C ALA A 221 1.04 -18.08 22.09
N LEU A 222 1.14 -17.95 20.76
CA LEU A 222 0.93 -16.71 20.03
C LEU A 222 -0.53 -16.21 20.17
N TYR A 223 -1.50 -17.11 20.22
CA TYR A 223 -2.90 -16.77 20.49
C TYR A 223 -3.06 -16.13 21.87
N PHE A 224 -2.47 -16.72 22.91
CA PHE A 224 -2.54 -16.17 24.27
C PHE A 224 -1.82 -14.84 24.41
N ILE A 225 -0.66 -14.67 23.77
CA ILE A 225 0.06 -13.38 23.72
C ILE A 225 -0.82 -12.31 23.08
N ASN A 226 -1.41 -12.60 21.92
CA ASN A 226 -2.34 -11.69 21.25
C ASN A 226 -3.57 -11.39 22.10
N PHE A 227 -4.15 -12.40 22.74
CA PHE A 227 -5.31 -12.23 23.61
C PHE A 227 -5.00 -11.27 24.76
N LYS A 228 -3.88 -11.47 25.46
CA LYS A 228 -3.43 -10.61 26.55
C LYS A 228 -3.16 -9.18 26.06
N ALA A 229 -2.53 -9.03 24.91
CA ALA A 229 -2.23 -7.71 24.33
C ALA A 229 -3.51 -6.95 23.95
N LEU A 230 -4.45 -7.60 23.25
CA LEU A 230 -5.71 -6.98 22.82
C LEU A 230 -6.64 -6.68 24.00
N TYR A 231 -6.75 -7.60 24.95
CA TYR A 231 -7.59 -7.42 26.13
C TYR A 231 -7.19 -6.18 26.94
N LYS A 232 -5.88 -5.92 27.08
CA LYS A 232 -5.36 -4.70 27.73
C LYS A 232 -5.64 -3.42 26.95
N LYS A 233 -5.76 -3.49 25.62
CA LYS A 233 -5.98 -2.32 24.75
C LYS A 233 -7.46 -1.96 24.60
N LEU A 234 -8.38 -2.91 24.76
CA LEU A 234 -9.84 -2.74 24.67
C LEU A 234 -10.43 -2.10 25.96
N TYR A 235 -10.03 -0.86 26.22
CA TYR A 235 -10.66 0.03 27.20
C TYR A 235 -11.15 1.29 26.48
N ILE A 236 -12.34 1.77 26.85
CA ILE A 236 -12.92 3.01 26.31
C ILE A 236 -11.98 4.19 26.63
N ASP A 237 -11.41 4.21 27.83
CA ASP A 237 -10.56 5.30 28.33
C ASP A 237 -9.21 5.43 27.61
N ASN A 238 -8.69 4.34 27.03
CA ASN A 238 -7.48 4.42 26.20
C ASN A 238 -7.71 5.26 24.93
N SER A 239 -8.96 5.42 24.49
CA SER A 239 -9.31 6.31 23.38
C SER A 239 -9.58 7.76 23.80
N LEU A 240 -9.79 8.00 25.10
CA LEU A 240 -10.05 9.31 25.71
C LEU A 240 -8.78 9.95 26.30
N LYS A 241 -7.67 9.20 26.42
CA LYS A 241 -6.35 9.77 26.73
C LYS A 241 -5.86 10.61 25.56
N THR A 242 -6.33 11.85 25.49
CA THR A 242 -5.68 12.92 24.74
C THR A 242 -4.26 13.04 25.29
N LYS A 243 -3.27 12.59 24.51
CA LYS A 243 -1.89 13.00 24.78
C LYS A 243 -1.93 14.53 24.82
N ALA A 244 -1.53 15.12 25.95
CA ALA A 244 -1.34 16.55 26.04
C ALA A 244 -0.26 16.94 25.03
N GLU A 245 -0.67 17.30 23.81
CA GLU A 245 0.24 17.81 22.80
C GLU A 245 0.72 19.16 23.28
N LYS A 246 2.01 19.26 23.63
CA LYS A 246 2.67 20.56 23.76
C LYS A 246 2.49 21.28 22.43
N VAL A 247 1.65 22.31 22.39
CA VAL A 247 1.39 23.10 21.19
C VAL A 247 2.69 23.80 20.80
N LYS A 248 3.44 23.22 19.87
CA LYS A 248 4.52 23.92 19.19
C LYS A 248 3.88 24.79 18.12
N THR A 249 3.85 26.09 18.34
CA THR A 249 3.46 27.05 17.32
C THR A 249 4.55 27.12 16.25
N THR A 250 4.33 26.48 15.10
CA THR A 250 5.21 26.64 13.94
C THR A 250 4.92 27.99 13.30
N ASN A 251 5.88 28.92 13.33
CA ASN A 251 5.77 30.16 12.59
C ASN A 251 5.95 29.87 11.09
N LEU A 252 4.88 30.10 10.30
CA LEU A 252 4.85 29.91 8.84
C LEU A 252 4.80 31.25 8.08
N GLU A 253 5.33 32.34 8.65
CA GLU A 253 5.26 33.68 8.06
C GLU A 253 5.87 33.80 6.67
N TRP A 254 6.84 32.95 6.32
CA TRP A 254 7.39 32.88 4.97
C TRP A 254 6.32 32.64 3.88
N THR A 255 5.22 31.98 4.24
CA THR A 255 4.09 31.72 3.31
C THR A 255 3.30 32.98 2.96
N LYS A 256 3.42 34.07 3.72
CA LYS A 256 2.74 35.35 3.42
C LYS A 256 3.15 35.91 2.04
N ARG A 257 4.33 35.51 1.53
CA ARG A 257 4.83 35.86 0.20
C ARG A 257 3.95 35.35 -0.96
N PHE A 258 3.08 34.37 -0.69
CA PHE A 258 2.15 33.83 -1.70
C PHE A 258 0.81 34.59 -1.76
N GLY A 259 0.64 35.69 -1.01
CA GLY A 259 -0.57 36.53 -1.08
C GLY A 259 -1.84 35.80 -0.66
N ASP A 260 -2.92 35.95 -1.43
CA ASP A 260 -4.26 35.46 -1.10
C ASP A 260 -4.37 33.94 -0.91
N ILE A 261 -3.42 33.15 -1.43
CA ILE A 261 -3.41 31.69 -1.25
C ILE A 261 -2.70 31.25 0.03
N ALA A 262 -1.98 32.16 0.71
CA ALA A 262 -1.18 31.86 1.89
C ALA A 262 -1.97 31.19 3.02
N PRO A 263 -3.21 31.61 3.37
CA PRO A 263 -3.98 30.95 4.42
C PRO A 263 -4.24 29.47 4.13
N PHE A 264 -4.56 29.13 2.88
CA PHE A 264 -4.77 27.73 2.46
C PHE A 264 -3.46 26.93 2.50
N MET A 265 -2.35 27.54 2.06
CA MET A 265 -1.04 26.89 2.09
C MET A 265 -0.59 26.60 3.53
N GLN A 266 -0.84 27.53 4.46
CA GLN A 266 -0.58 27.30 5.88
C GLN A 266 -1.44 26.19 6.45
N LEU A 267 -2.72 26.12 6.07
CA LEU A 267 -3.61 25.02 6.48
C LEU A 267 -3.08 23.69 5.97
N ASP A 268 -2.63 23.61 4.72
CA ASP A 268 -2.04 22.41 4.12
C ASP A 268 -0.76 21.98 4.82
N LEU A 269 0.17 22.92 5.07
CA LEU A 269 1.42 22.62 5.77
C LEU A 269 1.14 22.16 7.20
N LYS A 270 0.22 22.80 7.92
CA LYS A 270 -0.22 22.36 9.25
C LYS A 270 -0.90 20.99 9.19
N LEU A 271 -1.69 20.71 8.16
CA LEU A 271 -2.33 19.41 7.96
C LEU A 271 -1.27 18.32 7.74
N ILE A 272 -0.24 18.61 6.94
CA ILE A 272 0.88 17.70 6.68
C ILE A 272 1.69 17.47 7.95
N MET A 273 2.02 18.53 8.67
CA MET A 273 2.88 18.47 9.85
C MET A 273 2.17 17.93 11.09
N ARG A 274 0.87 18.18 11.30
CA ARG A 274 0.17 17.81 12.54
C ARG A 274 -0.40 16.39 12.51
N ASN A 275 -0.87 15.93 11.36
CA ASN A 275 -1.65 14.69 11.30
C ASN A 275 -0.78 13.48 10.91
N LYS A 276 -1.08 12.32 11.53
CA LYS A 276 -0.33 11.07 11.32
C LYS A 276 -0.33 10.62 9.85
N ARG A 277 -1.49 10.67 9.18
CA ARG A 277 -1.63 10.18 7.80
C ARG A 277 -0.80 11.00 6.80
N PRO A 278 -1.00 12.33 6.67
CA PRO A 278 -0.22 13.16 5.77
C PRO A 278 1.28 13.14 6.09
N ARG A 279 1.67 13.20 7.38
CA ARG A 279 3.08 13.14 7.79
C ARG A 279 3.74 11.82 7.39
N SER A 280 3.05 10.70 7.59
CA SER A 280 3.55 9.39 7.15
C SER A 280 3.69 9.27 5.63
N SER A 281 2.96 10.08 4.85
CA SER A 281 3.08 10.13 3.38
C SER A 281 4.40 10.76 2.93
N LEU A 282 5.04 11.60 3.76
CA LEU A 282 6.36 12.18 3.45
C LEU A 282 7.44 11.09 3.31
N PHE A 283 7.34 10.00 4.06
CA PHE A 283 8.28 8.86 3.94
C PHE A 283 8.09 8.09 2.63
N ILE A 284 6.86 8.04 2.10
CA ILE A 284 6.59 7.47 0.77
C ILE A 284 7.34 8.28 -0.31
N LEU A 285 7.53 9.60 -0.09
CA LEU A 285 8.33 10.42 -1.01
C LEU A 285 9.79 10.00 -1.01
N ILE A 286 10.36 9.73 0.17
CA ILE A 286 11.75 9.25 0.30
C ILE A 286 11.90 7.90 -0.38
N MET A 287 10.97 6.96 -0.16
CA MET A 287 10.98 5.67 -0.87
C MET A 287 10.82 5.86 -2.39
N GLY A 288 9.95 6.77 -2.81
CA GLY A 288 9.73 7.10 -4.21
C GLY A 288 10.95 7.72 -4.88
N LEU A 289 11.75 8.49 -4.14
CA LEU A 289 13.05 8.98 -4.61
C LEU A 289 13.99 7.84 -4.91
N PHE A 290 14.09 6.82 -4.06
CA PHE A 290 14.98 5.67 -4.26
C PHE A 290 14.44 4.61 -5.23
N TYR A 291 13.18 4.71 -5.64
CA TYR A 291 12.54 3.72 -6.51
C TYR A 291 13.27 3.52 -7.85
N GLY A 292 13.87 4.58 -8.40
CA GLY A 292 14.64 4.50 -9.64
C GLY A 292 15.87 3.59 -9.56
N LEU A 293 16.48 3.44 -8.36
CA LEU A 293 17.65 2.58 -8.16
C LEU A 293 17.36 1.11 -8.50
N PHE A 294 16.14 0.63 -8.23
CA PHE A 294 15.74 -0.73 -8.58
C PHE A 294 15.85 -1.01 -10.08
N PHE A 295 15.57 -0.01 -10.92
CA PHE A 295 15.64 -0.14 -12.38
C PHE A 295 17.07 0.10 -12.88
N TYR A 296 17.73 1.16 -12.42
CA TYR A 296 19.03 1.56 -12.94
C TYR A 296 20.19 0.67 -12.50
N MET A 297 20.09 0.01 -11.34
CA MET A 297 21.09 -0.94 -10.88
C MET A 297 20.94 -2.33 -11.50
N ASN A 298 19.82 -2.62 -12.17
CA ASN A 298 19.52 -3.96 -12.67
C ASN A 298 20.29 -4.26 -13.99
N PRO A 299 21.24 -5.21 -14.01
CA PRO A 299 22.05 -5.51 -15.19
C PRO A 299 21.23 -6.03 -16.38
N GLY A 300 20.09 -6.69 -16.12
CA GLY A 300 19.21 -7.25 -17.16
C GLY A 300 18.38 -6.20 -17.91
N MET A 301 18.32 -4.95 -17.41
CA MET A 301 17.55 -3.88 -18.05
C MET A 301 18.39 -2.96 -18.94
N LYS A 302 19.69 -3.23 -19.15
CA LYS A 302 20.61 -2.32 -19.86
C LYS A 302 20.12 -1.80 -21.21
N GLN A 303 19.43 -2.63 -22.02
CA GLN A 303 18.84 -2.20 -23.30
C GLN A 303 17.53 -1.40 -23.17
N GLY A 304 16.78 -1.55 -22.07
CA GLY A 304 15.48 -0.91 -21.83
C GLY A 304 15.49 0.25 -20.82
N ILE A 305 16.62 0.51 -20.16
CA ILE A 305 16.77 1.55 -19.12
C ILE A 305 16.31 2.93 -19.62
N VAL A 306 16.62 3.29 -20.86
CA VAL A 306 16.25 4.58 -21.44
C VAL A 306 14.74 4.66 -21.71
N SER A 307 14.11 3.56 -22.11
CA SER A 307 12.65 3.52 -22.30
C SER A 307 11.89 3.64 -20.97
N PHE A 308 12.45 3.12 -19.89
CA PHE A 308 11.85 3.21 -18.55
C PHE A 308 12.21 4.51 -17.80
N SER A 309 13.23 5.27 -18.23
CA SER A 309 13.67 6.45 -17.50
C SER A 309 12.61 7.54 -17.40
N ILE A 310 11.71 7.67 -18.40
CA ILE A 310 10.61 8.62 -18.33
C ILE A 310 9.57 8.20 -17.27
N PHE A 311 9.28 6.90 -17.15
CA PHE A 311 8.37 6.37 -16.15
C PHE A 311 8.93 6.60 -14.75
N VAL A 312 10.22 6.28 -14.55
CA VAL A 312 10.91 6.55 -13.30
C VAL A 312 10.95 8.04 -13.00
N GLY A 313 11.18 8.89 -14.00
CA GLY A 313 11.17 10.35 -13.85
C GLY A 313 9.80 10.88 -13.44
N VAL A 314 8.73 10.44 -14.11
CA VAL A 314 7.35 10.87 -13.81
C VAL A 314 6.96 10.42 -12.41
N PHE A 315 7.29 9.18 -12.05
CA PHE A 315 7.00 8.64 -10.72
C PHE A 315 7.81 9.35 -9.63
N SER A 316 9.14 9.42 -9.75
CA SER A 316 10.03 9.96 -8.69
C SER A 316 9.80 11.46 -8.46
N THR A 317 9.70 12.26 -9.53
CA THR A 317 9.45 13.70 -9.40
C THR A 317 7.99 14.00 -9.04
N GLY A 318 7.05 13.12 -9.43
CA GLY A 318 5.61 13.27 -9.22
C GLY A 318 5.05 12.53 -8.01
N ILE A 319 5.88 11.84 -7.21
CA ILE A 319 5.40 10.93 -6.15
C ILE A 319 4.52 11.65 -5.11
N PHE A 320 4.82 12.90 -4.77
CA PHE A 320 3.97 13.70 -3.87
C PHE A 320 2.64 14.03 -4.52
N LEU A 321 2.66 14.45 -5.78
CA LEU A 321 1.48 14.76 -6.57
C LEU A 321 0.58 13.52 -6.70
N ILE A 322 1.16 12.35 -6.96
CA ILE A 322 0.43 11.07 -7.05
C ILE A 322 -0.14 10.68 -5.68
N ASN A 323 0.64 10.78 -4.59
CA ASN A 323 0.20 10.31 -3.28
C ASN A 323 -0.71 11.29 -2.54
N PHE A 324 -0.36 12.57 -2.50
CA PHE A 324 -1.10 13.62 -1.81
C PHE A 324 -2.15 14.26 -2.73
N GLY A 325 -1.77 14.63 -3.95
CA GLY A 325 -2.65 15.34 -4.89
C GLY A 325 -3.93 14.56 -5.25
N GLN A 326 -3.84 13.24 -5.45
CA GLN A 326 -4.99 12.38 -5.82
C GLN A 326 -6.16 12.42 -4.80
N PHE A 327 -5.88 12.83 -3.57
CA PHE A 327 -6.85 12.89 -2.48
C PHE A 327 -7.32 14.32 -2.19
N ILE A 328 -7.03 15.29 -3.04
CA ILE A 328 -7.63 16.63 -2.93
C ILE A 328 -9.07 16.56 -3.46
N PRO A 329 -10.10 17.08 -2.77
CA PRO A 329 -10.09 17.80 -1.49
C PRO A 329 -10.37 16.90 -0.27
N ALA A 330 -10.35 15.57 -0.41
CA ALA A 330 -10.65 14.63 0.67
C ALA A 330 -9.77 14.79 1.92
N TRP A 331 -8.53 15.31 1.80
CA TRP A 331 -7.72 15.71 2.97
C TRP A 331 -8.42 16.73 3.88
N ASP A 332 -9.18 17.66 3.28
CA ASP A 332 -9.90 18.72 3.99
C ASP A 332 -11.30 18.28 4.44
N SER A 333 -11.69 17.02 4.20
CA SER A 333 -13.06 16.52 4.39
C SER A 333 -13.66 16.80 5.77
N GLY A 334 -12.85 16.81 6.84
CA GLY A 334 -13.31 17.08 8.20
C GLY A 334 -13.82 18.51 8.46
N TYR A 335 -13.35 19.51 7.71
CA TYR A 335 -13.78 20.91 7.83
C TYR A 335 -14.24 21.50 6.50
N TYR A 336 -14.39 20.67 5.47
CA TYR A 336 -14.73 21.10 4.12
C TYR A 336 -16.05 21.89 4.07
N LYS A 337 -17.07 21.49 4.86
CA LYS A 337 -18.35 22.22 4.95
C LYS A 337 -18.16 23.66 5.43
N LEU A 338 -17.34 23.87 6.45
CA LEU A 338 -17.03 25.20 6.98
C LEU A 338 -16.26 26.02 5.95
N LEU A 339 -15.24 25.42 5.32
CA LEU A 339 -14.45 26.05 4.27
C LEU A 339 -15.35 26.57 3.13
N MET A 340 -16.31 25.74 2.73
CA MET A 340 -17.23 26.00 1.63
C MET A 340 -18.39 26.97 1.96
N SER A 341 -18.60 27.29 3.24
CA SER A 341 -19.56 28.31 3.68
C SER A 341 -18.93 29.68 3.88
N GLN A 342 -17.60 29.78 3.93
CA GLN A 342 -16.92 31.07 4.01
C GLN A 342 -17.01 31.83 2.68
N ASN A 343 -16.92 33.16 2.76
CA ASN A 343 -16.85 34.03 1.59
C ASN A 343 -15.42 34.02 0.98
N ILE A 344 -15.01 32.87 0.44
CA ILE A 344 -13.71 32.67 -0.20
C ILE A 344 -13.90 32.24 -1.66
N LYS A 345 -12.99 32.67 -2.54
CA LYS A 345 -13.00 32.23 -3.93
C LYS A 345 -12.47 30.80 -4.02
N TYR A 346 -13.25 29.90 -4.59
CA TYR A 346 -12.84 28.49 -4.78
C TYR A 346 -11.53 28.39 -5.59
N GLU A 347 -11.33 29.31 -6.54
CA GLU A 347 -10.10 29.42 -7.32
C GLU A 347 -8.85 29.59 -6.44
N GLN A 348 -8.91 30.41 -5.37
CA GLN A 348 -7.77 30.62 -4.46
C GLN A 348 -7.41 29.32 -3.72
N TYR A 349 -8.41 28.55 -3.29
CA TYR A 349 -8.22 27.24 -2.69
C TYR A 349 -7.50 26.29 -3.67
N LEU A 350 -7.97 26.18 -4.92
CA LEU A 350 -7.35 25.29 -5.91
C LEU A 350 -5.96 25.76 -6.34
N ARG A 351 -5.72 27.07 -6.45
CA ARG A 351 -4.40 27.64 -6.73
C ARG A 351 -3.41 27.31 -5.63
N SER A 352 -3.81 27.35 -4.36
CA SER A 352 -2.96 26.89 -3.25
C SER A 352 -2.52 25.43 -3.42
N LYS A 353 -3.47 24.54 -3.74
CA LYS A 353 -3.21 23.12 -3.98
C LYS A 353 -2.28 22.89 -5.16
N PHE A 354 -2.50 23.61 -6.26
CA PHE A 354 -1.65 23.55 -7.44
C PHE A 354 -0.21 23.99 -7.14
N SER A 355 -0.04 25.13 -6.44
CA SER A 355 1.27 25.62 -6.04
C SER A 355 2.02 24.64 -5.14
N LEU A 356 1.33 24.01 -4.17
CA LEU A 356 1.93 22.99 -3.31
C LEU A 356 2.49 21.82 -4.14
N MET A 357 1.76 21.37 -5.16
CA MET A 357 2.21 20.28 -6.03
C MET A 357 3.42 20.69 -6.89
N ILE A 358 3.42 21.89 -7.48
CA ILE A 358 4.55 22.37 -8.29
C ILE A 358 5.82 22.45 -7.46
N VAL A 359 5.73 23.09 -6.29
CA VAL A 359 6.88 23.22 -5.38
C VAL A 359 7.41 21.84 -5.02
N SER A 360 6.52 20.88 -4.75
CA SER A 360 6.96 19.53 -4.48
C SER A 360 7.65 18.87 -5.68
N VAL A 361 7.12 18.99 -6.90
CA VAL A 361 7.78 18.42 -8.10
C VAL A 361 9.17 19.03 -8.29
N ALA A 362 9.32 20.34 -8.10
CA ALA A 362 10.61 21.02 -8.20
C ALA A 362 11.61 20.50 -7.15
N VAL A 363 11.21 20.38 -5.88
CA VAL A 363 12.05 19.83 -4.81
C VAL A 363 12.44 18.38 -5.12
N MET A 364 11.49 17.56 -5.57
CA MET A 364 11.73 16.15 -5.87
C MET A 364 12.65 15.97 -7.08
N PHE A 365 12.55 16.84 -8.09
CA PHE A 365 13.50 16.87 -9.20
C PHE A 365 14.91 17.21 -8.74
N ILE A 366 15.07 18.25 -7.90
CA ILE A 366 16.38 18.64 -7.35
C ILE A 366 17.00 17.49 -6.54
N LEU A 367 16.22 16.85 -5.67
CA LEU A 367 16.66 15.69 -4.90
C LEU A 367 16.96 14.47 -5.78
N GLY A 368 16.36 14.40 -6.96
CA GLY A 368 16.59 13.35 -7.96
C GLY A 368 17.78 13.58 -8.89
N ILE A 369 18.43 14.75 -8.86
CA ILE A 369 19.61 15.05 -9.69
C ILE A 369 20.73 14.00 -9.58
N PRO A 370 21.02 13.38 -8.41
CA PRO A 370 22.03 12.34 -8.30
C PRO A 370 21.85 11.14 -9.26
N TYR A 371 20.65 10.93 -9.81
CA TYR A 371 20.43 9.94 -10.87
C TYR A 371 21.25 10.17 -12.14
N VAL A 372 21.83 11.36 -12.33
CA VAL A 372 22.79 11.65 -13.39
C VAL A 372 23.99 10.69 -13.39
N TYR A 373 24.33 10.08 -12.24
CA TYR A 373 25.35 9.03 -12.13
C TYR A 373 25.13 7.87 -13.13
N PHE A 374 23.87 7.54 -13.44
CA PHE A 374 23.52 6.48 -14.39
C PHE A 374 23.49 6.95 -15.86
N GLY A 375 23.71 8.24 -16.12
CA GLY A 375 23.84 8.83 -17.45
C GLY A 375 23.05 10.12 -17.64
N TRP A 376 23.56 11.03 -18.47
CA TRP A 376 22.93 12.33 -18.74
C TRP A 376 21.53 12.23 -19.36
N LYS A 377 21.29 11.18 -20.17
CA LYS A 377 19.96 10.89 -20.74
C LYS A 377 18.90 10.67 -19.65
N ILE A 378 19.26 10.09 -18.50
CA ILE A 378 18.33 9.88 -17.39
C ILE A 378 17.93 11.23 -16.79
N LEU A 379 18.91 12.12 -16.56
CA LEU A 379 18.63 13.47 -16.05
C LEU A 379 17.71 14.25 -16.98
N LEU A 380 17.97 14.22 -18.31
CA LEU A 380 17.10 14.86 -19.30
C LEU A 380 15.68 14.30 -19.30
N ALA A 381 15.54 12.98 -19.20
CA ALA A 381 14.22 12.34 -19.07
C ALA A 381 13.52 12.76 -17.77
N HIS A 382 14.25 12.87 -16.65
CA HIS A 382 13.70 13.31 -15.36
C HIS A 382 13.26 14.77 -15.40
N PHE A 383 14.02 15.60 -16.10
CA PHE A 383 13.66 17.00 -16.33
C PHE A 383 12.38 17.11 -17.15
N ALA A 384 12.30 16.44 -18.31
CA ALA A 384 11.08 16.43 -19.13
C ALA A 384 9.89 15.85 -18.36
N ALA A 385 10.09 14.81 -17.55
CA ALA A 385 9.07 14.26 -16.66
C ALA A 385 8.61 15.26 -15.59
N ALA A 386 9.52 16.03 -15.00
CA ALA A 386 9.17 17.07 -14.02
C ALA A 386 8.33 18.18 -14.68
N VAL A 387 8.70 18.63 -15.88
CA VAL A 387 7.92 19.60 -16.66
C VAL A 387 6.54 19.04 -17.02
N TYR A 388 6.46 17.77 -17.44
CA TYR A 388 5.20 17.08 -17.69
C TYR A 388 4.35 16.94 -16.41
N ASN A 389 4.97 16.68 -15.26
CA ASN A 389 4.26 16.60 -13.99
C ASN A 389 3.62 17.93 -13.59
N ILE A 390 4.34 19.03 -13.77
CA ILE A 390 3.85 20.40 -13.54
C ILE A 390 2.74 20.76 -14.55
N GLY A 391 3.01 20.51 -15.82
CA GLY A 391 2.19 21.00 -16.93
C GLY A 391 0.99 20.13 -17.30
N VAL A 392 0.98 18.85 -16.95
CA VAL A 392 -0.09 17.92 -17.34
C VAL A 392 -0.67 17.23 -16.12
N ASN A 393 0.16 16.46 -15.39
CA ASN A 393 -0.32 15.61 -14.30
C ASN A 393 -0.97 16.42 -13.16
N SER A 394 -0.46 17.62 -12.87
CA SER A 394 -1.03 18.51 -11.83
C SER A 394 -2.49 18.89 -12.14
N TYR A 395 -2.80 19.18 -13.41
CA TYR A 395 -4.17 19.50 -13.83
C TYR A 395 -5.07 18.28 -13.87
N ILE A 396 -4.56 17.14 -14.40
CA ILE A 396 -5.31 15.89 -14.42
C ILE A 396 -5.71 15.49 -13.00
N ILE A 397 -4.80 15.60 -12.03
CA ILE A 397 -5.06 15.27 -10.64
C ILE A 397 -6.09 16.21 -10.01
N LEU A 398 -5.99 17.52 -10.22
CA LEU A 398 -7.01 18.44 -9.70
C LEU A 398 -8.37 18.18 -10.35
N PHE A 399 -8.41 17.96 -11.66
CA PHE A 399 -9.64 17.60 -12.35
C PHE A 399 -10.26 16.32 -11.78
N ALA A 400 -9.46 15.27 -11.60
CA ALA A 400 -9.86 14.02 -10.95
C ALA A 400 -10.37 14.25 -9.52
N GLY A 401 -9.73 15.14 -8.78
CA GLY A 401 -10.11 15.53 -7.42
C GLY A 401 -11.54 16.05 -7.33
N SER A 402 -12.07 16.67 -8.39
CA SER A 402 -13.47 17.09 -8.46
C SER A 402 -14.48 15.94 -8.38
N PHE A 403 -14.04 14.69 -8.57
CA PHE A 403 -14.84 13.47 -8.45
C PHE A 403 -14.62 12.71 -7.13
N ASN A 404 -13.78 13.23 -6.23
CA ASN A 404 -13.56 12.60 -4.92
C ASN A 404 -14.79 12.74 -4.01
N ARG A 405 -15.26 11.61 -3.47
CA ARG A 405 -16.48 11.53 -2.64
C ARG A 405 -16.28 10.75 -1.34
N LYS A 406 -15.04 10.37 -1.00
CA LYS A 406 -14.76 9.58 0.20
C LYS A 406 -13.99 10.42 1.22
N LYS A 407 -14.51 10.46 2.45
CA LYS A 407 -13.85 11.05 3.62
C LYS A 407 -12.55 10.30 3.95
N ILE A 408 -11.56 11.04 4.44
CA ILE A 408 -10.27 10.49 4.89
C ILE A 408 -10.11 10.72 6.39
N ASP A 409 -9.84 9.64 7.11
CA ASP A 409 -9.41 9.72 8.51
C ASP A 409 -7.92 10.10 8.58
N LEU A 410 -7.65 11.26 9.18
CA LEU A 410 -6.31 11.85 9.30
C LEU A 410 -5.45 11.18 10.38
N ASN A 411 -6.08 10.46 11.31
CA ASN A 411 -5.40 9.81 12.44
C ASN A 411 -4.84 8.42 12.08
N GLN A 412 -5.19 7.90 10.90
CA GLN A 412 -4.63 6.65 10.42
C GLN A 412 -3.25 6.84 9.78
N ARG A 413 -2.60 5.76 9.36
CA ARG A 413 -1.37 5.83 8.57
C ARG A 413 -1.69 5.90 7.08
N ALA A 414 -0.78 6.46 6.29
CA ALA A 414 -0.92 6.51 4.83
C ALA A 414 -0.49 5.21 4.15
N ALA A 415 0.59 4.57 4.64
CA ALA A 415 1.11 3.35 4.04
C ALA A 415 0.04 2.24 3.97
N PHE A 416 -0.25 1.79 2.75
CA PHE A 416 -1.23 0.75 2.44
C PHE A 416 -2.59 0.97 3.11
N ASN A 417 -3.02 2.23 3.17
CA ASN A 417 -4.36 2.60 3.63
C ASN A 417 -5.21 3.04 2.45
N TYR A 418 -6.08 2.15 1.99
CA TYR A 418 -6.98 2.40 0.87
C TYR A 418 -8.24 3.18 1.26
N GLN A 419 -8.38 3.63 2.52
CA GLN A 419 -9.47 4.55 2.89
C GLN A 419 -9.37 5.85 2.08
N GLY A 420 -10.50 6.34 1.57
CA GLY A 420 -10.51 7.47 0.64
C GLY A 420 -10.22 7.09 -0.81
N THR A 421 -9.72 5.87 -1.08
CA THR A 421 -9.45 5.38 -2.44
C THR A 421 -10.76 4.86 -3.05
N GLY A 422 -11.19 5.49 -4.14
CA GLY A 422 -12.30 5.06 -4.98
C GLY A 422 -11.82 4.66 -6.38
N ALA A 423 -12.77 4.43 -7.27
CA ALA A 423 -12.47 4.11 -8.68
C ALA A 423 -11.70 5.24 -9.38
N VAL A 424 -11.93 6.49 -8.96
CA VAL A 424 -11.26 7.68 -9.52
C VAL A 424 -9.74 7.60 -9.37
N GLN A 425 -9.24 7.23 -8.19
CA GLN A 425 -7.80 7.12 -7.92
C GLN A 425 -7.14 6.06 -8.81
N TRP A 426 -7.79 4.90 -8.98
CA TRP A 426 -7.28 3.82 -9.84
C TRP A 426 -7.32 4.19 -11.32
N LEU A 427 -8.43 4.78 -11.76
CA LEU A 427 -8.62 5.19 -13.16
C LEU A 427 -7.64 6.30 -13.56
N VAL A 428 -7.28 7.19 -12.62
CA VAL A 428 -6.40 8.33 -12.87
C VAL A 428 -4.92 7.94 -12.68
N GLY A 429 -4.61 7.03 -11.76
CA GLY A 429 -3.24 6.58 -11.52
C GLY A 429 -2.58 5.93 -12.74
N ILE A 430 -3.33 5.13 -13.52
CA ILE A 430 -2.79 4.46 -14.71
C ILE A 430 -2.39 5.46 -15.80
N PRO A 431 -3.27 6.36 -16.29
CA PRO A 431 -2.90 7.36 -17.29
C PRO A 431 -1.73 8.26 -16.87
N LEU A 432 -1.68 8.69 -15.60
CA LEU A 432 -0.62 9.58 -15.11
C LEU A 432 0.79 9.02 -15.32
N LEU A 433 0.95 7.70 -15.17
CA LEU A 433 2.23 7.00 -15.31
C LEU A 433 2.45 6.42 -16.70
N VAL A 434 1.41 5.79 -17.27
CA VAL A 434 1.52 5.01 -18.51
C VAL A 434 1.48 5.89 -19.75
N MET A 435 0.64 6.93 -19.78
CA MET A 435 0.51 7.80 -20.96
C MET A 435 1.83 8.48 -21.36
N PRO A 436 2.58 9.16 -20.47
CA PRO A 436 3.86 9.76 -20.85
C PRO A 436 4.89 8.70 -21.27
N MET A 437 4.84 7.50 -20.65
CA MET A 437 5.71 6.38 -21.03
C MET A 437 5.42 5.90 -22.44
N VAL A 438 4.15 5.69 -22.80
CA VAL A 438 3.75 5.24 -24.14
C VAL A 438 4.16 6.26 -25.20
N ILE A 439 3.85 7.55 -24.99
CA ILE A 439 4.24 8.62 -25.91
C ILE A 439 5.76 8.62 -26.12
N PHE A 440 6.52 8.56 -25.03
CA PHE A 440 7.96 8.56 -25.08
C PHE A 440 8.54 7.34 -25.80
N VAL A 441 8.08 6.13 -25.46
CA VAL A 441 8.60 4.88 -26.04
C VAL A 441 8.30 4.80 -27.54
N VAL A 442 7.10 5.21 -27.96
CA VAL A 442 6.72 5.25 -29.37
C VAL A 442 7.65 6.21 -30.14
N LEU A 443 7.82 7.44 -29.65
CA LEU A 443 8.68 8.43 -30.31
C LEU A 443 10.16 8.06 -30.27
N TYR A 444 10.62 7.46 -29.18
CA TYR A 444 11.99 7.00 -29.04
C TYR A 444 12.33 5.90 -30.05
N LYS A 445 11.40 4.97 -30.27
CA LYS A 445 11.58 3.87 -31.23
C LYS A 445 11.43 4.32 -32.68
N LEU A 446 10.56 5.29 -32.96
CA LEU A 446 10.29 5.76 -34.31
C LEU A 446 11.26 6.84 -34.80
N VAL A 447 11.78 7.68 -33.90
CA VAL A 447 12.58 8.85 -34.26
C VAL A 447 13.93 8.82 -33.54
N ASN A 448 14.01 9.34 -32.32
CA ASN A 448 15.19 9.30 -31.45
C ASN A 448 14.82 9.74 -30.03
N PHE A 449 15.82 9.73 -29.14
CA PHE A 449 15.66 10.10 -27.73
C PHE A 449 15.32 11.57 -27.55
N GLU A 450 16.00 12.44 -28.29
CA GLU A 450 15.92 13.89 -28.18
C GLU A 450 14.52 14.40 -28.54
N VAL A 451 13.93 13.87 -29.61
CA VAL A 451 12.57 14.18 -30.05
C VAL A 451 11.56 13.66 -29.03
N ALA A 452 11.73 12.45 -28.50
CA ALA A 452 10.84 11.90 -27.48
C ALA A 452 10.83 12.77 -26.20
N VAL A 453 12.01 13.18 -25.71
CA VAL A 453 12.14 14.10 -24.57
C VAL A 453 11.51 15.45 -24.88
N ALA A 454 11.80 16.02 -26.06
CA ALA A 454 11.29 17.32 -26.47
C ALA A 454 9.77 17.35 -26.52
N VAL A 455 9.12 16.31 -27.06
CA VAL A 455 7.66 16.23 -27.11
C VAL A 455 7.05 16.16 -25.71
N ILE A 456 7.60 15.34 -24.79
CA ILE A 456 7.09 15.28 -23.41
C ILE A 456 7.24 16.64 -22.72
N CYS A 457 8.39 17.31 -22.90
CA CYS A 457 8.61 18.63 -22.36
C CYS A 457 7.63 19.65 -22.96
N LEU A 458 7.40 19.61 -24.27
CA LEU A 458 6.49 20.50 -24.98
C LEU A 458 5.04 20.33 -24.49
N LEU A 459 4.59 19.09 -24.26
CA LEU A 459 3.26 18.85 -23.66
C LEU A 459 3.14 19.49 -22.28
N GLY A 460 4.18 19.38 -21.45
CA GLY A 460 4.23 20.05 -20.16
C GLY A 460 4.20 21.58 -20.29
N VAL A 461 5.03 22.15 -21.17
CA VAL A 461 5.06 23.60 -21.42
C VAL A 461 3.71 24.10 -21.93
N LEU A 462 3.06 23.40 -22.85
CA LEU A 462 1.72 23.77 -23.34
C LEU A 462 0.71 23.86 -22.20
N GLY A 463 0.70 22.90 -21.29
CA GLY A 463 -0.20 22.97 -20.14
C GLY A 463 0.15 24.08 -19.13
N ILE A 464 1.42 24.46 -19.01
CA ILE A 464 1.83 25.67 -18.25
C ILE A 464 1.31 26.94 -18.95
N VAL A 465 1.47 27.05 -20.27
CA VAL A 465 0.97 28.20 -21.05
C VAL A 465 -0.55 28.33 -20.95
N PHE A 466 -1.28 27.22 -20.99
CA PHE A 466 -2.75 27.21 -20.85
C PHE A 466 -3.25 27.22 -19.40
N HIS A 467 -2.39 27.49 -18.41
CA HIS A 467 -2.70 27.44 -16.98
C HIS A 467 -4.02 28.13 -16.61
N GLN A 468 -4.22 29.38 -17.07
CA GLN A 468 -5.42 30.15 -16.72
C GLN A 468 -6.71 29.49 -17.24
N LYS A 469 -6.71 28.97 -18.48
CA LYS A 469 -7.86 28.29 -19.08
C LYS A 469 -8.16 26.99 -18.35
N LEU A 470 -7.13 26.18 -18.09
CA LEU A 470 -7.26 24.90 -17.39
C LEU A 470 -7.76 25.09 -15.96
N MET A 471 -7.21 26.04 -15.21
CA MET A 471 -7.65 26.33 -13.85
C MET A 471 -9.09 26.85 -13.79
N LYS A 472 -9.51 27.69 -14.75
CA LYS A 472 -10.91 28.15 -14.84
C LYS A 472 -11.86 26.98 -15.07
N PHE A 473 -11.51 26.09 -16.00
CA PHE A 473 -12.28 24.87 -16.28
C PHE A 473 -12.39 23.96 -15.05
N ILE A 474 -11.26 23.68 -14.38
CA ILE A 474 -11.23 22.86 -13.17
C ILE A 474 -12.06 23.51 -12.06
N THR A 475 -11.91 24.81 -11.83
CA THR A 475 -12.66 25.55 -10.81
C THR A 475 -14.16 25.44 -11.04
N GLN A 476 -14.62 25.61 -12.28
CA GLN A 476 -16.03 25.43 -12.62
C GLN A 476 -16.52 24.02 -12.27
N LYS A 477 -15.74 22.99 -12.60
CA LYS A 477 -16.11 21.61 -12.29
C LYS A 477 -16.25 21.34 -10.78
N TYR A 478 -15.40 21.96 -9.97
CA TYR A 478 -15.49 21.90 -8.52
C TYR A 478 -16.73 22.63 -7.98
N LEU A 479 -17.08 23.78 -8.54
CA LEU A 479 -18.31 24.52 -8.20
C LEU A 479 -19.56 23.67 -8.50
N ASP A 480 -19.64 23.08 -9.70
CA ASP A 480 -20.76 22.22 -10.11
C ASP A 480 -20.93 21.00 -9.18
N SER A 481 -19.82 20.51 -8.63
CA SER A 481 -19.77 19.33 -7.77
C SER A 481 -19.78 19.64 -6.28
N LYS A 482 -19.80 20.93 -5.89
CA LYS A 482 -19.59 21.42 -4.51
C LYS A 482 -20.54 20.74 -3.53
N TYR A 483 -21.84 20.80 -3.77
CA TYR A 483 -22.86 20.26 -2.86
C TYR A 483 -22.81 18.73 -2.75
N LYS A 484 -22.51 18.05 -3.86
CA LYS A 484 -22.31 16.59 -3.88
C LYS A 484 -21.11 16.19 -3.02
N MET A 485 -20.03 16.98 -3.04
CA MET A 485 -18.85 16.75 -2.18
C MET A 485 -19.16 17.00 -0.71
N ILE A 486 -19.83 18.10 -0.37
CA ILE A 486 -20.21 18.41 1.02
C ILE A 486 -21.05 17.29 1.61
N SER A 487 -22.09 16.85 0.90
CA SER A 487 -22.95 15.74 1.34
C SER A 487 -22.18 14.43 1.48
N ALA A 488 -21.26 14.14 0.55
CA ALA A 488 -20.48 12.90 0.58
C ALA A 488 -19.46 12.85 1.73
N PHE A 489 -18.85 13.98 2.11
CA PHE A 489 -17.89 14.03 3.22
C PHE A 489 -18.54 14.03 4.61
N ASP A 490 -19.85 14.29 4.69
CA ASP A 490 -20.63 14.20 5.94
C ASP A 490 -20.98 12.74 6.29
N GLN A 491 -20.92 11.83 5.32
CA GLN A 491 -21.16 10.41 5.52
C GLN A 491 -19.90 9.76 6.11
N ASP A 492 -20.02 9.17 7.30
CA ASP A 492 -19.00 8.24 7.80
C ASP A 492 -19.08 6.93 7.00
N ASN A 493 -17.96 6.53 6.40
CA ASN A 493 -17.82 5.30 5.60
C ASN A 493 -17.70 4.05 6.47
#